data_AF-A0A1H0XRB0-F1
#
_entry.id   AF-A0A1H0XRB0-F1
#
_cell.length_a   1.000
_cell.length_b   1.000
_cell.length_c   1.000
_cell.angle_alpha   90.00
_cell.angle_beta   90.00
_cell.angle_gamma   90.00
#
_symmetry.space_group_name_H-M   'P 1'
#
loop_
_entity.id
_entity.type
_entity.pdbx_description
1 polymer ?
#
loop_
_entity_poly.entity_id
_entity_poly.type
_entity_poly.pdbx_seq_one_letter_code
_entity_poly.pdbx_strand_id
1 'polypeptide(L)'
;MLPHSLDGSMSDVPPNAPDPDISETEREALHDLQLGLEHIYKGYGSLLTFHHQIGHAMNRLADAEDELREAGHEEWANRLRDDHLPAGAVEDQWTYELVTSFRESFLSDVESFESGVRDELVDGLDHVTERQQQARWRERAGGDAEE
;
A
#
# COMPACT_ATOMS: atom_id res chain seq x y z
N MET A 1 -18.14 -7.90 -5.70
CA MET A 1 -17.68 -9.12 -5.03
C MET A 1 -16.21 -8.87 -4.73
N LEU A 2 -15.90 -8.42 -3.51
CA LEU A 2 -14.54 -8.02 -3.12
C LEU A 2 -13.77 -9.29 -2.76
N PRO A 3 -12.50 -9.48 -3.18
CA PRO A 3 -11.69 -10.54 -2.63
C PRO A 3 -11.46 -10.24 -1.14
N HIS A 4 -11.96 -11.14 -0.30
CA HIS A 4 -11.43 -11.40 1.03
C HIS A 4 -9.95 -11.79 0.87
N SER A 5 -9.09 -11.03 1.52
CA SER A 5 -7.97 -11.49 2.35
C SER A 5 -6.84 -10.46 2.33
N LEU A 6 -7.03 -9.38 3.08
CA LEU A 6 -5.92 -8.83 3.85
C LEU A 6 -5.81 -9.73 5.09
N ASP A 7 -5.31 -10.95 4.89
CA ASP A 7 -4.70 -11.69 5.99
C ASP A 7 -3.28 -11.14 6.13
N GLY A 8 -3.20 -9.89 6.59
CA GLY A 8 -2.04 -9.49 7.36
C GLY A 8 -2.16 -10.31 8.63
N SER A 9 -1.61 -11.53 8.60
CA SER A 9 -1.43 -12.36 9.78
C SER A 9 -0.67 -11.48 10.76
N MET A 10 -1.40 -10.85 11.68
CA MET A 10 -0.83 -10.30 12.89
C MET A 10 -0.23 -11.52 13.57
N SER A 11 1.06 -11.76 13.29
CA SER A 11 1.77 -12.92 13.76
C SER A 11 1.53 -13.01 15.26
N ASP A 12 0.83 -14.08 15.67
CA ASP A 12 0.33 -14.34 17.03
C ASP A 12 1.51 -14.74 17.95
N VAL A 13 2.69 -14.18 17.68
CA VAL A 13 3.92 -14.46 18.39
C VAL A 13 3.86 -13.71 19.71
N PRO A 14 3.85 -14.44 20.85
CA PRO A 14 3.72 -13.83 22.15
C PRO A 14 4.80 -12.74 22.36
N PRO A 15 4.50 -11.68 23.12
CA PRO A 15 5.40 -10.55 23.33
C PRO A 15 6.72 -10.90 24.05
N ASN A 16 6.91 -12.18 24.39
CA ASN A 16 8.06 -12.75 25.08
C ASN A 16 8.74 -13.89 24.29
N ALA A 17 8.49 -14.03 22.98
CA ALA A 17 9.29 -14.94 22.17
C ALA A 17 10.77 -14.50 22.23
N PRO A 18 11.72 -15.46 22.36
CA PRO A 18 13.14 -15.13 22.36
C PRO A 18 13.52 -14.44 21.05
N ASP A 19 14.41 -13.45 21.13
CA ASP A 19 14.92 -12.78 19.93
C ASP A 19 15.59 -13.83 19.02
N PRO A 20 15.34 -13.78 17.70
CA PRO A 20 15.95 -14.70 16.76
C PRO A 20 17.48 -14.51 16.74
N ASP A 21 18.20 -15.61 16.58
CA ASP A 21 19.66 -15.61 16.49
C ASP A 21 20.11 -15.24 15.07
N ILE A 22 20.04 -13.93 14.79
CA ILE A 22 20.46 -13.32 13.53
C ILE A 22 21.54 -12.27 13.78
N SER A 23 22.40 -12.07 12.78
CA SER A 23 23.40 -10.99 12.79
C SER A 23 22.74 -9.60 12.79
N GLU A 24 23.50 -8.59 13.21
CA GLU A 24 23.04 -7.20 13.14
C GLU A 24 22.72 -6.78 11.70
N THR A 25 23.53 -7.21 10.73
CA THR A 25 23.31 -6.89 9.32
C THR A 25 22.03 -7.54 8.76
N GLU A 26 21.71 -8.78 9.17
CA GLU A 26 20.43 -9.41 8.81
C GLU A 26 19.24 -8.68 9.45
N ARG A 27 19.37 -8.24 10.69
CA ARG A 27 18.34 -7.45 11.38
C ARG A 27 18.11 -6.10 10.69
N GLU A 28 19.18 -5.39 10.35
CA GLU A 28 19.12 -4.13 9.58
C GLU A 28 18.45 -4.35 8.22
N ALA A 29 18.81 -5.41 7.50
CA ALA A 29 18.21 -5.75 6.21
C ALA A 29 16.70 -6.02 6.32
N LEU A 30 16.26 -6.79 7.32
CA LEU A 30 14.84 -7.03 7.58
C LEU A 30 14.09 -5.74 7.90
N HIS A 31 14.69 -4.85 8.70
CA HIS A 31 14.10 -3.54 8.99
C HIS A 31 13.95 -2.67 7.72
N ASP A 32 14.98 -2.61 6.89
CA ASP A 32 14.95 -1.86 5.63
C ASP A 32 13.92 -2.42 4.65
N LEU A 33 13.73 -3.74 4.60
CA LEU A 33 12.66 -4.37 3.80
C LEU A 33 11.28 -3.95 4.29
N GLN A 34 11.04 -3.97 5.61
CA GLN A 34 9.77 -3.53 6.20
C GLN A 34 9.50 -2.04 5.91
N LEU A 35 10.49 -1.17 6.10
CA LEU A 35 10.38 0.27 5.79
C LEU A 35 10.14 0.50 4.29
N GLY A 36 10.85 -0.24 3.43
CA GLY A 36 10.66 -0.20 1.99
C GLY A 36 9.22 -0.54 1.60
N LEU A 37 8.69 -1.64 2.15
CA LEU A 37 7.32 -2.07 1.91
C LEU A 37 6.29 -1.05 2.43
N GLU A 38 6.52 -0.46 3.60
CA GLU A 38 5.69 0.63 4.12
C GLU A 38 5.62 1.82 3.15
N HIS A 39 6.75 2.22 2.57
CA HIS A 39 6.79 3.27 1.56
C HIS A 39 6.05 2.90 0.28
N ILE A 40 6.13 1.64 -0.15
CA ILE A 40 5.37 1.14 -1.31
C ILE A 40 3.86 1.19 -1.01
N TYR A 41 3.41 0.77 0.17
CA TYR A 41 2.01 0.88 0.56
C TYR A 41 1.51 2.33 0.60
N LYS A 42 2.33 3.27 1.10
CA LYS A 42 2.01 4.70 1.04
C LYS A 42 1.85 5.17 -0.40
N GLY A 43 2.75 4.77 -1.29
CA GLY A 43 2.65 5.03 -2.73
C GLY A 43 1.38 4.47 -3.35
N TYR A 44 1.02 3.23 -3.02
CA TYR A 44 -0.23 2.60 -3.45
C TYR A 44 -1.47 3.35 -2.94
N GLY A 45 -1.47 3.78 -1.68
CA GLY A 45 -2.52 4.64 -1.13
C GLY A 45 -2.65 5.97 -1.87
N SER A 46 -1.54 6.59 -2.26
CA SER A 46 -1.54 7.79 -3.11
C SER A 46 -2.11 7.50 -4.51
N LEU A 47 -1.81 6.35 -5.10
CA LEU A 47 -2.38 5.93 -6.38
C LEU A 47 -3.91 5.72 -6.30
N LEU A 48 -4.41 5.12 -5.21
CA LEU A 48 -5.85 5.00 -4.94
C LEU A 48 -6.51 6.37 -4.77
N THR A 49 -5.84 7.28 -4.05
CA THR A 49 -6.31 8.66 -3.89
C THR A 49 -6.43 9.36 -5.24
N PHE A 50 -5.40 9.22 -6.09
CA PHE A 50 -5.41 9.73 -7.46
C PHE A 50 -6.57 9.15 -8.27
N HIS A 51 -6.76 7.81 -8.25
CA HIS A 51 -7.88 7.14 -8.92
C HIS A 51 -9.24 7.73 -8.52
N HIS A 52 -9.49 7.91 -7.22
CA HIS A 52 -10.75 8.49 -6.74
C HIS A 52 -10.95 9.95 -7.17
N GLN A 53 -9.89 10.77 -7.13
CA GLN A 53 -9.99 12.17 -7.58
C GLN A 53 -10.33 12.25 -9.07
N ILE A 54 -9.71 11.41 -9.90
CA ILE A 54 -10.04 11.34 -11.33
C ILE A 54 -11.46 10.83 -11.53
N GLY A 55 -11.89 9.78 -10.84
CA GLY A 55 -13.28 9.29 -10.92
C GLY A 55 -14.31 10.36 -10.55
N HIS A 56 -14.05 11.16 -9.51
CA HIS A 56 -14.90 12.29 -9.17
C HIS A 56 -14.92 13.38 -10.24
N ALA A 57 -13.78 13.71 -10.84
CA ALA A 57 -13.72 14.66 -11.95
C ALA A 57 -14.49 14.15 -13.18
N MET A 58 -14.36 12.86 -13.52
CA MET A 58 -15.08 12.24 -14.64
C MET A 58 -16.60 12.31 -14.44
N ASN A 59 -17.09 12.08 -13.21
CA ASN A 59 -18.51 12.26 -12.90
C ASN A 59 -18.97 13.70 -13.16
N ARG A 60 -18.16 14.70 -12.78
CA ARG A 60 -18.49 16.11 -13.04
C ARG A 60 -18.48 16.46 -14.53
N LEU A 61 -17.60 15.83 -15.31
CA LEU A 61 -17.60 15.99 -16.76
C LEU A 61 -18.84 15.35 -17.40
N ALA A 62 -19.32 14.22 -16.87
CA ALA A 62 -20.57 13.61 -17.31
C ALA A 62 -21.78 14.48 -16.97
N ASP A 63 -21.86 15.03 -15.75
CA ASP A 63 -22.90 16.00 -15.37
C ASP A 63 -22.87 17.21 -16.33
N ALA A 64 -21.69 17.73 -16.64
CA ALA A 64 -21.53 18.85 -17.57
C ALA A 64 -21.93 18.50 -19.02
N GLU A 65 -21.75 17.24 -19.47
CA GLU A 65 -22.26 16.79 -20.77
C GLU A 65 -23.78 16.98 -20.83
N ASP A 66 -24.49 16.50 -19.81
CA ASP A 66 -25.95 16.59 -19.74
C ASP A 66 -26.40 18.05 -19.67
N GLU A 67 -25.78 18.87 -18.81
CA GLU A 67 -26.08 20.30 -18.68
C GLU A 67 -25.85 21.08 -19.99
N LEU A 68 -24.75 20.79 -20.70
CA LEU A 68 -24.47 21.39 -22.01
C LEU A 68 -25.54 21.02 -23.04
N ARG A 69 -26.03 19.78 -23.00
CA ARG A 69 -27.09 19.32 -23.90
C ARG A 69 -28.42 20.00 -23.60
N GLU A 70 -28.79 20.12 -22.33
CA GLU A 70 -30.00 20.84 -21.92
C GLU A 70 -29.94 22.33 -22.30
N ALA A 71 -28.75 22.93 -22.27
CA ALA A 71 -28.52 24.31 -22.72
C ALA A 71 -28.47 24.48 -24.25
N GLY A 72 -28.56 23.40 -25.04
CA GLY A 72 -28.51 23.42 -26.51
C GLY A 72 -27.11 23.52 -27.11
N HIS A 73 -26.07 23.13 -26.36
CA HIS A 73 -24.67 23.12 -26.77
C HIS A 73 -24.17 21.74 -27.21
N GLU A 74 -24.89 21.12 -28.15
CA GLU A 74 -24.69 19.74 -28.62
C GLU A 74 -23.28 19.44 -29.10
N GLU A 75 -22.61 20.38 -29.77
CA GLU A 75 -21.23 20.17 -30.25
C GLU A 75 -20.26 19.88 -29.10
N TRP A 76 -20.34 20.66 -28.02
CA TRP A 76 -19.50 20.49 -26.84
C TRP A 76 -19.87 19.25 -26.04
N ALA A 77 -21.17 18.98 -25.88
CA ALA A 77 -21.65 17.76 -25.23
C ALA A 77 -21.17 16.50 -25.98
N ASN A 78 -21.29 16.47 -27.31
CA ASN A 78 -20.81 15.33 -28.11
C ASN A 78 -19.30 15.15 -27.99
N ARG A 79 -18.52 16.24 -27.95
CA ARG A 79 -17.06 16.14 -27.77
C ARG A 79 -16.69 15.59 -26.40
N LEU A 80 -17.38 15.97 -25.33
CA LEU A 80 -17.19 15.35 -24.01
C LEU A 80 -17.49 13.84 -24.07
N ARG A 81 -18.64 13.47 -24.63
CA ARG A 81 -19.09 12.08 -24.77
C ARG A 81 -18.15 11.20 -25.58
N ASP A 82 -17.70 11.70 -26.72
CA ASP A 82 -17.01 10.88 -27.72
C ASP A 82 -15.49 10.87 -27.52
N ASP A 83 -14.91 11.98 -27.03
CA ASP A 83 -13.46 12.14 -26.95
C ASP A 83 -12.95 12.09 -25.51
N HIS A 84 -13.60 12.77 -24.55
CA HIS A 84 -13.01 13.01 -23.23
C HIS A 84 -13.43 12.01 -22.16
N LEU A 85 -14.72 11.67 -22.08
CA LEU A 85 -15.25 10.71 -21.11
C LEU A 85 -14.76 9.26 -21.33
N PRO A 86 -14.60 8.76 -22.57
CA PRO A 86 -14.07 7.42 -22.79
C PRO A 86 -12.53 7.37 -22.75
N ALA A 87 -11.84 8.52 -22.76
CA ALA A 87 -10.39 8.56 -22.79
C ALA A 87 -9.78 7.98 -21.51
N GLY A 88 -8.68 7.24 -21.68
CA GLY A 88 -7.82 6.86 -20.57
C GLY A 88 -7.03 8.06 -20.03
N ALA A 89 -6.59 7.94 -18.78
CA ALA A 89 -5.77 8.96 -18.13
C ALA A 89 -4.30 8.91 -18.57
N VAL A 90 -3.79 7.73 -18.95
CA VAL A 90 -2.40 7.53 -19.37
C VAL A 90 -2.37 6.53 -20.51
N GLU A 91 -1.95 6.94 -21.72
CA GLU A 91 -1.83 6.05 -22.90
C GLU A 91 -3.08 5.18 -23.12
N ASP A 92 -4.27 5.80 -23.07
CA ASP A 92 -5.60 5.15 -23.15
C ASP A 92 -5.96 4.21 -21.97
N GLN A 93 -5.09 4.02 -20.98
CA GLN A 93 -5.39 3.27 -19.77
C GLN A 93 -6.23 4.08 -18.78
N TRP A 94 -7.23 3.44 -18.22
CA TRP A 94 -8.03 3.97 -17.14
C TRP A 94 -7.29 3.82 -15.80
N THR A 95 -7.51 4.76 -14.88
CA THR A 95 -6.78 4.78 -13.60
C THR A 95 -7.03 3.53 -12.75
N TYR A 96 -8.15 2.83 -12.91
CA TYR A 96 -8.39 1.55 -12.23
C TYR A 96 -7.48 0.44 -12.76
N GLU A 97 -7.09 0.48 -14.03
CA GLU A 97 -6.15 -0.47 -14.64
C GLU A 97 -4.75 -0.24 -14.09
N LEU A 98 -4.36 1.02 -13.90
CA LEU A 98 -3.09 1.37 -13.24
C LEU A 98 -3.05 0.86 -11.80
N VAL A 99 -4.12 1.10 -11.03
CA VAL A 99 -4.26 0.59 -9.65
C VAL A 99 -4.16 -0.94 -9.61
N THR A 100 -4.88 -1.61 -10.51
CA THR A 100 -4.92 -3.07 -10.57
C THR A 100 -3.56 -3.64 -10.94
N SER A 101 -2.96 -3.12 -12.00
CA SER A 101 -1.63 -3.52 -12.46
C SER A 101 -0.58 -3.33 -11.35
N PHE A 102 -0.56 -2.17 -10.69
CA PHE A 102 0.38 -1.91 -9.59
C PHE A 102 0.22 -2.92 -8.45
N ARG A 103 -1.02 -3.20 -8.02
CA ARG A 103 -1.32 -4.14 -6.93
C ARG A 103 -0.92 -5.57 -7.31
N GLU A 104 -1.32 -6.03 -8.49
CA GLU A 104 -1.20 -7.44 -8.90
C GLU A 104 0.18 -7.80 -9.43
N SER A 105 1.00 -6.82 -9.80
CA SER A 105 2.40 -7.04 -10.21
C SER A 105 3.36 -6.55 -9.13
N PHE A 106 3.79 -5.30 -9.22
CA PHE A 106 4.89 -4.74 -8.43
C PHE A 106 4.69 -4.90 -6.91
N LEU A 107 3.51 -4.56 -6.38
CA LEU A 107 3.26 -4.68 -4.94
C LEU A 107 3.29 -6.14 -4.48
N SER A 108 2.52 -7.01 -5.15
CA SER A 108 2.46 -8.44 -4.82
C SER A 108 3.84 -9.11 -4.91
N ASP A 109 4.67 -8.74 -5.88
CA ASP A 109 6.00 -9.29 -6.07
C ASP A 109 6.95 -8.90 -4.92
N VAL A 110 6.93 -7.63 -4.50
CA VAL A 110 7.77 -7.15 -3.40
C VAL A 110 7.30 -7.69 -2.04
N GLU A 111 5.99 -7.77 -1.81
CA GLU A 111 5.42 -8.42 -0.62
C GLU A 111 5.87 -9.88 -0.52
N SER A 112 5.77 -10.62 -1.62
CA SER A 112 6.18 -12.03 -1.66
C SER A 112 7.68 -12.21 -1.41
N PHE A 113 8.50 -11.29 -1.94
CA PHE A 113 9.93 -11.30 -1.70
C PHE A 113 10.27 -11.02 -0.23
N GLU A 114 9.68 -9.99 0.38
CA GLU A 114 9.88 -9.68 1.79
C GLU A 114 9.48 -10.85 2.68
N SER A 115 8.30 -11.44 2.44
CA SER A 115 7.82 -12.57 3.23
C SER A 115 8.77 -13.75 3.12
N GLY A 116 9.27 -14.07 1.92
CA GLY A 116 10.22 -15.16 1.74
C GLY A 116 11.54 -14.95 2.50
N VAL A 117 12.06 -13.72 2.56
CA VAL A 117 13.27 -13.40 3.33
C VAL A 117 13.00 -13.49 4.83
N ARG A 118 11.86 -12.97 5.30
CA ARG A 118 11.47 -13.01 6.72
C ARG A 118 11.19 -14.44 7.19
N ASP A 119 10.56 -15.26 6.37
CA ASP A 119 10.31 -16.67 6.66
C ASP A 119 11.62 -17.45 6.80
N GLU A 120 12.60 -17.21 5.92
CA GLU A 120 13.90 -17.89 5.97
C GLU A 120 14.77 -17.46 7.17
N LEU A 121 14.78 -16.17 7.50
CA LEU A 121 15.72 -15.64 8.51
C LEU A 121 15.17 -15.72 9.94
N VAL A 122 13.87 -15.58 10.12
CA VAL A 122 13.26 -15.40 11.45
C VAL A 122 11.93 -16.16 11.61
N ASP A 123 11.69 -17.19 10.81
CA ASP A 123 10.48 -18.03 10.86
C ASP A 123 9.18 -17.21 10.81
N GLY A 124 9.16 -16.14 10.01
CA GLY A 124 7.98 -15.30 9.82
C GLY A 124 7.75 -14.28 10.94
N LEU A 125 8.72 -14.08 11.84
CA LEU A 125 8.61 -13.13 12.94
C LEU A 125 8.61 -11.68 12.46
N ASP A 126 7.54 -10.95 12.78
CA ASP A 126 7.45 -9.52 12.49
C ASP A 126 8.14 -8.65 13.55
N HIS A 127 8.56 -7.47 13.10
CA HIS A 127 9.04 -6.35 13.92
C HIS A 127 10.24 -6.72 14.81
N VAL A 128 11.17 -7.50 14.27
CA VAL A 128 12.34 -8.01 15.00
C VAL A 128 13.18 -6.87 15.60
N THR A 129 13.34 -5.78 14.85
CA THR A 129 14.12 -4.61 15.28
C THR A 129 13.40 -3.83 16.39
N GLU A 130 12.10 -3.59 16.26
CA GLU A 130 11.30 -2.89 17.26
C GLU A 130 11.15 -3.70 18.55
N ARG A 131 11.02 -5.02 18.45
CA ARG A 131 10.99 -5.94 19.62
C ARG A 131 12.29 -5.83 20.43
N GLN A 132 13.44 -5.85 19.77
CA GLN A 132 14.73 -5.71 20.45
C GLN A 132 14.89 -4.30 21.07
N GLN A 133 14.48 -3.25 20.36
CA GLN A 133 14.49 -1.89 20.88
C GLN A 133 13.61 -1.75 22.13
N GLN A 134 12.41 -2.34 22.09
CA GLN A 134 11.49 -2.40 23.22
C GLN A 134 12.12 -3.14 24.42
N ALA A 135 12.80 -4.26 24.18
CA ALA A 135 13.50 -5.01 25.22
C ALA A 135 14.59 -4.17 25.91
N ARG A 136 15.44 -3.46 25.14
CA ARG A 136 16.47 -2.56 25.67
C ARG A 136 15.88 -1.42 26.52
N TRP A 137 14.75 -0.84 26.09
CA TRP A 137 14.06 0.18 26.87
C TRP A 137 13.50 -0.37 28.19
N ARG A 138 12.97 -1.60 28.19
CA ARG A 138 12.48 -2.26 29.41
C ARG A 138 13.60 -2.60 30.38
N GLU A 139 14.72 -3.12 29.88
CA GLU A 139 15.91 -3.40 30.71
C GLU A 139 16.41 -2.14 31.41
N ARG A 140 16.54 -1.04 30.66
CA ARG A 140 16.92 0.26 31.22
C ARG A 140 15.94 0.73 32.29
N ALA A 141 14.63 0.54 32.10
CA ALA A 141 13.63 0.94 33.08
C ALA A 141 13.60 0.04 34.34
N GLY A 142 13.97 -1.23 34.21
CA GLY A 142 14.05 -2.19 35.33
C GLY A 142 15.36 -2.11 36.13
N GLY A 143 16.42 -1.54 35.55
CA GLY A 143 17.74 -1.41 36.19
C GLY A 143 17.86 -0.36 37.30
N ASP A 144 16.84 0.48 37.50
CA ASP A 144 16.82 1.52 38.55
C ASP A 144 16.16 1.04 39.86
N ALA A 145 15.83 -0.26 40.00
CA ALA A 145 15.10 -0.82 41.14
C ALA A 145 15.97 -1.60 42.16
N GLU A 146 17.28 -1.64 41.99
CA GLU A 146 18.21 -2.27 42.94
C GLU A 146 19.35 -1.31 43.33
N GLU A 147 19.08 -0.41 44.29
CA GLU A 147 20.10 0.23 45.14
C GLU A 147 19.65 0.25 46.61
#